data_AF-A0AAU2SRH0-F1
#
_entry.id   AF-A0AAU2SRH0-F1
#
_cell.length_a   1.000
_cell.length_b   1.000
_cell.length_c   1.000
_cell.angle_alpha   90.00
_cell.angle_beta   90.00
_cell.angle_gamma   90.00
#
_symmetry.space_group_name_H-M   'P 1'
#
loop_
_entity.id
_entity.type
_entity.pdbx_description
1 polymer ?
#
loop_
_entity_poly.entity_id
_entity_poly.type
_entity_poly.pdbx_seq_one_letter_code
_entity_poly.pdbx_strand_id
1 'polypeptide(L)'
;MPDYDVAIDYELLRQLAADTKRLQDQLADSRLMGRESFFSRAELGGAYGSANFFLLKWTGPWENARELLESLSGTYKYASEKWFELDASFATQANTLAAYWYHNHWDMNKKAYDNWKKLSGETILVHAWDEHGNEYLKQQRLADPNDPNAPKDPGIEPSGFEYYHDGDGTNKVHNSTQTTFDSDGHMKSSDTTIDDMNGGLKYHEHTDHWDDNSYTTTVTHLDGSKTVIEVHGDDNGNGTRNVTNIDKDGKTVDSSSYTGSGLKTDPKWTNNDPDATDTDGDGKDDKNDPGGSQHSSTGVGSQA
;
A
#
# COMPACT_ATOMS: atom_id res chain seq x y z
N MET A 1 -2.09 24.48 14.71
CA MET A 1 -1.18 23.63 13.91
C MET A 1 -0.99 24.31 12.58
N PRO A 2 0.22 24.38 12.01
CA PRO A 2 0.38 24.89 10.65
C PRO A 2 -0.25 23.88 9.69
N ASP A 3 -1.25 24.33 8.94
CA ASP A 3 -1.87 23.58 7.83
C ASP A 3 -0.84 23.49 6.69
N TYR A 4 -0.10 22.39 6.66
CA TYR A 4 0.76 22.04 5.55
C TYR A 4 -0.01 21.13 4.60
N ASP A 5 -0.73 21.75 3.67
CA ASP A 5 -1.32 21.04 2.53
C ASP A 5 -0.22 20.89 1.47
N VAL A 6 0.72 19.96 1.73
CA VAL A 6 1.81 19.65 0.81
C VAL A 6 1.33 18.50 -0.07
N ALA A 7 0.84 18.82 -1.27
CA ALA A 7 0.75 17.84 -2.33
C ALA A 7 2.18 17.49 -2.77
N ILE A 8 2.70 16.38 -2.28
CA ILE A 8 4.03 15.88 -2.66
C ILE A 8 3.86 15.10 -3.96
N ASP A 9 4.30 15.72 -5.05
CA ASP A 9 4.40 15.07 -6.35
C ASP A 9 5.59 14.09 -6.31
N TYR A 10 5.31 12.84 -5.97
CA TYR A 10 6.31 11.78 -5.89
C TYR A 10 6.89 11.43 -7.27
N GLU A 11 6.16 11.66 -8.37
CA GLU A 11 6.70 11.50 -9.72
C GLU A 11 7.79 12.54 -9.99
N LEU A 12 7.56 13.79 -9.59
CA LEU A 12 8.57 14.85 -9.67
C LEU A 12 9.80 14.53 -8.82
N LEU A 13 9.61 14.07 -7.58
CA LEU A 13 10.75 13.66 -6.73
C LEU A 13 11.57 12.55 -7.38
N ARG A 14 10.89 11.58 -8.01
CA ARG A 14 11.57 10.50 -8.72
C ARG A 14 12.29 10.98 -9.97
N GLN A 15 11.72 11.94 -10.70
CA GLN A 15 12.39 12.58 -11.83
C GLN A 15 13.63 13.36 -11.36
N LEU A 16 13.53 14.11 -10.25
CA LEU A 16 14.67 14.81 -9.64
C LEU A 16 15.76 13.83 -9.19
N ALA A 17 15.40 12.67 -8.64
CA ALA A 17 16.35 11.62 -8.33
C ALA A 17 17.10 11.16 -9.59
N ALA A 18 16.38 10.84 -10.66
CA ALA A 18 16.98 10.41 -11.93
C ALA A 18 17.89 11.48 -12.56
N ASP A 19 17.47 12.75 -12.53
CA ASP A 19 18.26 13.86 -13.04
C ASP A 19 19.52 14.10 -12.21
N THR A 20 19.42 14.00 -10.88
CA THR A 20 20.55 14.14 -9.96
C THR A 20 21.56 13.00 -10.18
N LYS A 21 21.06 11.76 -10.36
CA LYS A 21 21.90 10.61 -10.70
C LYS A 21 22.62 10.80 -12.04
N ARG A 22 21.92 11.31 -13.04
CA ARG A 22 22.51 11.64 -14.35
C ARG A 22 23.61 12.70 -14.22
N LEU A 23 23.42 13.73 -13.39
CA LEU A 23 24.45 14.73 -13.11
C LEU A 23 25.67 14.12 -12.39
N GLN A 24 25.45 13.21 -11.44
CA GLN A 24 26.53 12.46 -10.79
C GLN A 24 27.34 11.67 -11.83
N ASP A 25 26.66 10.97 -12.75
CA ASP A 25 27.29 10.17 -13.79
C ASP A 25 28.07 11.05 -14.80
N GLN A 26 27.57 12.26 -15.08
CA GLN A 26 28.30 13.24 -15.91
C GLN A 26 29.58 13.76 -15.23
N LEU A 27 29.55 13.96 -13.90
CA LEU A 27 30.74 14.31 -13.13
C LEU A 27 31.71 13.14 -12.96
N ALA A 28 31.22 11.90 -13.09
CA ALA A 28 32.02 10.68 -13.05
C ALA A 28 32.87 10.45 -14.31
N ASP A 29 32.97 11.43 -15.22
CA ASP A 29 33.79 11.34 -16.43
C ASP A 29 35.19 10.83 -16.09
N SER A 30 35.53 9.68 -16.66
CA SER A 30 36.81 8.97 -16.52
C SER A 30 38.07 9.83 -16.78
N ARG A 31 37.92 10.99 -17.43
CA ARG A 31 39.00 11.97 -17.58
C ARG A 31 39.34 12.70 -16.29
N LEU A 32 38.43 12.76 -15.32
CA LEU A 32 38.56 13.46 -14.04
C LEU A 32 39.10 12.59 -12.90
N MET A 33 38.93 11.26 -12.99
CA MET A 33 39.22 10.34 -11.90
C MET A 33 40.27 9.30 -12.28
N GLY A 34 41.37 9.24 -11.52
CA GLY A 34 42.40 8.20 -11.64
C GLY A 34 43.60 8.52 -12.54
N ARG A 35 43.67 9.72 -13.14
CA ARG A 35 44.87 10.17 -13.88
C ARG A 35 45.83 10.95 -12.99
N GLU A 36 47.07 10.49 -12.89
CA GLU A 36 48.17 11.29 -12.31
C GLU A 36 48.51 12.54 -13.15
N SER A 37 48.12 12.55 -14.44
CA SER A 37 48.21 13.73 -15.32
C SER A 37 47.08 13.74 -16.36
N PHE A 38 46.45 14.90 -16.54
CA PHE A 38 45.35 15.12 -17.48
C PHE A 38 45.85 15.35 -18.91
N PHE A 39 46.93 16.11 -19.02
CA PHE A 39 47.61 16.44 -20.27
C PHE A 39 49.07 16.03 -20.16
N SER A 40 49.68 15.65 -21.28
CA SER A 40 51.11 15.38 -21.42
C SER A 40 51.92 16.66 -21.66
N ARG A 41 53.24 16.58 -21.42
CA ARG A 41 54.14 17.69 -21.72
C ARG A 41 54.23 18.00 -23.21
N ALA A 42 53.98 17.02 -24.08
CA ALA A 42 53.92 17.22 -25.51
C ALA A 42 52.69 18.05 -25.95
N GLU A 43 51.57 17.93 -25.22
CA GLU A 43 50.33 18.65 -25.51
C GLU A 43 50.35 20.11 -25.02
N LEU A 44 50.97 20.37 -23.87
CA LEU A 44 50.92 21.70 -23.23
C LEU A 44 52.27 22.41 -23.09
N GLY A 45 53.37 21.78 -23.48
CA GLY A 45 54.71 22.36 -23.38
C GLY A 45 55.04 22.84 -21.96
N GLY A 46 55.40 24.13 -21.84
CA GLY A 46 55.74 24.75 -20.55
C GLY A 46 54.56 24.89 -19.57
N ALA A 47 53.31 24.87 -20.04
CA ALA A 47 52.11 25.03 -19.22
C ALA A 47 51.64 23.73 -18.54
N TYR A 48 52.23 22.58 -18.91
CA TYR A 48 51.89 21.24 -18.41
C TYR A 48 51.74 21.17 -16.88
N GLY A 49 52.72 21.70 -16.15
CA GLY A 49 52.74 21.62 -14.69
C GLY A 49 51.59 22.39 -14.04
N SER A 50 51.37 23.63 -14.48
CA SER A 50 50.32 24.50 -13.94
C SER A 50 48.92 24.01 -14.29
N ALA A 51 48.70 23.53 -15.53
CA ALA A 51 47.40 23.02 -15.96
C ALA A 51 47.01 21.72 -15.24
N ASN A 52 47.95 20.77 -15.08
CA ASN A 52 47.70 19.55 -14.32
C ASN A 52 47.53 19.83 -12.83
N PHE A 53 48.31 20.74 -12.24
CA PHE A 53 48.14 21.12 -10.83
C PHE A 53 46.78 21.79 -10.59
N PHE A 54 46.33 22.65 -11.49
CA PHE A 54 44.99 23.24 -11.42
C PHE A 54 43.92 22.15 -11.42
N LEU A 55 43.94 21.22 -12.39
CA LEU A 55 42.93 20.15 -12.45
C LEU A 55 42.99 19.18 -11.27
N LEU A 56 44.20 18.83 -10.79
CA LEU A 56 44.38 18.03 -9.57
C LEU A 56 43.79 18.70 -8.32
N LYS A 57 43.73 20.04 -8.26
CA LYS A 57 43.07 20.75 -7.15
C LYS A 57 41.55 20.64 -7.19
N TRP A 58 40.97 20.36 -8.36
CA TRP A 58 39.53 20.23 -8.56
C TRP A 58 39.00 18.80 -8.41
N THR A 59 39.88 17.78 -8.37
CA THR A 59 39.45 16.38 -8.19
C THR A 59 38.69 16.15 -6.88
N GLY A 60 39.19 16.68 -5.75
CA GLY A 60 38.52 16.57 -4.45
C GLY A 60 37.13 17.24 -4.43
N PRO A 61 37.01 18.53 -4.84
CA PRO A 61 35.71 19.17 -4.98
C PRO A 61 34.73 18.45 -5.92
N TRP A 62 35.21 17.86 -7.02
CA TRP A 62 34.36 17.07 -7.92
C TRP A 62 33.90 15.77 -7.29
N GLU A 63 34.76 15.07 -6.55
CA GLU A 63 34.36 13.85 -5.84
C GLU A 63 33.32 14.15 -4.76
N ASN A 64 33.53 15.21 -3.96
CA ASN A 64 32.55 15.67 -2.98
C ASN A 64 31.21 16.05 -3.64
N ALA A 65 31.25 16.72 -4.80
CA ALA A 65 30.03 17.01 -5.55
C ALA A 65 29.31 15.74 -6.03
N ARG A 66 30.05 14.69 -6.43
CA ARG A 66 29.47 13.40 -6.81
C ARG A 66 28.82 12.70 -5.63
N GLU A 67 29.48 12.63 -4.48
CA GLU A 67 28.93 12.05 -3.25
C GLU A 67 27.65 12.79 -2.80
N LEU A 68 27.66 14.12 -2.87
CA LEU A 68 26.48 14.94 -2.55
C LEU A 68 25.32 14.69 -3.52
N LEU A 69 25.59 14.58 -4.83
CA LEU A 69 24.55 14.25 -5.82
C LEU A 69 24.01 12.83 -5.62
N GLU A 70 24.86 11.87 -5.25
CA GLU A 70 24.44 10.51 -4.93
C GLU A 70 23.51 10.49 -3.70
N SER A 71 23.92 11.15 -2.62
CA SER A 71 23.11 11.31 -1.41
C SER A 71 21.77 11.99 -1.73
N LEU A 72 21.80 13.08 -2.49
CA LEU A 72 20.58 13.82 -2.85
C LEU A 72 19.65 12.99 -3.74
N SER A 73 20.20 12.28 -4.73
CA SER A 73 19.45 11.34 -5.56
C SER A 73 18.81 10.24 -4.72
N GLY A 74 19.55 9.69 -3.75
CA GLY A 74 19.06 8.69 -2.80
C GLY A 74 17.90 9.22 -1.97
N THR A 75 18.03 10.42 -1.40
CA THR A 75 17.00 11.07 -0.60
C THR A 75 15.72 11.32 -1.39
N TYR A 76 15.82 11.87 -2.61
CA TYR A 76 14.64 12.10 -3.45
C TYR A 76 13.94 10.80 -3.83
N LYS A 77 14.70 9.76 -4.18
CA LYS A 77 14.16 8.44 -4.48
C LYS A 77 13.44 7.86 -3.26
N TYR A 78 14.10 7.80 -2.12
CA TYR A 78 13.54 7.29 -0.88
C TYR A 78 12.26 8.04 -0.46
N ALA A 79 12.29 9.37 -0.51
CA ALA A 79 11.11 10.17 -0.21
C ALA A 79 9.96 9.89 -1.19
N SER A 80 10.24 9.82 -2.50
CA SER A 80 9.20 9.50 -3.50
C SER A 80 8.54 8.16 -3.25
N GLU A 81 9.33 7.14 -2.94
CA GLU A 81 8.84 5.79 -2.66
C GLU A 81 7.99 5.76 -1.39
N LYS A 82 8.44 6.42 -0.31
CA LYS A 82 7.70 6.44 0.96
C LYS A 82 6.40 7.21 0.92
N TRP A 83 6.36 8.35 0.22
CA TRP A 83 5.12 9.10 0.06
C TRP A 83 4.12 8.37 -0.84
N PHE A 84 4.59 7.72 -1.90
CA PHE A 84 3.75 6.88 -2.74
C PHE A 84 3.21 5.66 -1.97
N GLU A 85 4.03 4.97 -1.19
CA GLU A 85 3.60 3.85 -0.34
C GLU A 85 2.52 4.26 0.66
N LEU A 86 2.66 5.44 1.28
CA LEU A 86 1.66 5.98 2.20
C LEU A 86 0.33 6.26 1.48
N ASP A 87 0.37 6.93 0.33
CA ASP A 87 -0.81 7.22 -0.48
C ASP A 87 -1.50 5.93 -0.95
N ALA A 88 -0.72 4.97 -1.43
CA ALA A 88 -1.21 3.65 -1.84
C ALA A 88 -1.83 2.86 -0.68
N SER A 89 -1.31 3.01 0.54
CA SER A 89 -1.90 2.37 1.72
C SER A 89 -3.29 2.93 2.05
N PHE A 90 -3.49 4.26 1.93
CA PHE A 90 -4.80 4.88 2.11
C PHE A 90 -5.79 4.45 1.02
N ALA A 91 -5.33 4.39 -0.23
CA ALA A 91 -6.14 3.90 -1.35
C ALA A 91 -6.55 2.43 -1.14
N THR A 92 -5.67 1.59 -0.59
CA THR A 92 -5.97 0.17 -0.28
C THR A 92 -7.05 0.04 0.79
N GLN A 93 -6.99 0.86 1.85
CA GLN A 93 -8.04 0.93 2.88
C GLN A 93 -9.39 1.38 2.30
N ALA A 94 -9.37 2.42 1.46
CA ALA A 94 -10.59 2.91 0.80
C ALA A 94 -11.20 1.84 -0.13
N ASN A 95 -10.37 1.11 -0.87
CA ASN A 95 -10.82 0.01 -1.72
C ASN A 95 -11.44 -1.13 -0.91
N THR A 96 -10.85 -1.47 0.24
CA THR A 96 -11.35 -2.49 1.14
C THR A 96 -12.73 -2.10 1.68
N LEU A 97 -12.90 -0.84 2.09
CA LEU A 97 -14.20 -0.32 2.50
C LEU A 97 -15.21 -0.40 1.34
N ALA A 98 -14.84 0.05 0.15
CA ALA A 98 -15.71 -0.03 -1.01
C ALA A 98 -16.17 -1.48 -1.31
N ALA A 99 -15.25 -2.45 -1.21
CA ALA A 99 -15.55 -3.87 -1.39
C ALA A 99 -16.62 -4.36 -0.38
N TYR A 100 -16.50 -3.98 0.90
CA TYR A 100 -17.53 -4.29 1.91
C TYR A 100 -18.89 -3.70 1.56
N TRP A 101 -18.94 -2.47 1.06
CA TRP A 101 -20.20 -1.83 0.67
C TRP A 101 -20.86 -2.58 -0.50
N TYR A 102 -20.08 -2.97 -1.51
CA TYR A 102 -20.60 -3.75 -2.64
C TYR A 102 -21.05 -5.14 -2.24
N HIS A 103 -20.29 -5.84 -1.38
CA HIS A 103 -20.69 -7.14 -0.82
C HIS A 103 -22.00 -7.03 -0.04
N ASN A 104 -22.10 -6.10 0.92
CA ASN A 104 -23.30 -5.91 1.73
C ASN A 104 -24.54 -5.61 0.88
N HIS A 105 -24.40 -4.76 -0.15
CA HIS A 105 -25.49 -4.48 -1.07
C HIS A 105 -25.89 -5.73 -1.88
N TRP A 106 -24.93 -6.55 -2.33
CA TRP A 106 -25.23 -7.81 -3.00
C TRP A 106 -25.92 -8.80 -2.06
N ASP A 107 -25.41 -9.01 -0.85
CA ASP A 107 -25.96 -9.95 0.15
C ASP A 107 -27.39 -9.57 0.56
N MET A 108 -27.66 -8.28 0.79
CA MET A 108 -29.02 -7.79 1.04
C MET A 108 -29.98 -8.14 -0.11
N ASN A 109 -29.57 -7.93 -1.36
CA ASN A 109 -30.38 -8.27 -2.53
C ASN A 109 -30.52 -9.79 -2.70
N LYS A 110 -29.49 -10.56 -2.39
CA LYS A 110 -29.51 -12.03 -2.41
C LYS A 110 -30.49 -12.59 -1.40
N LYS A 111 -30.45 -12.12 -0.15
CA LYS A 111 -31.39 -12.50 0.90
C LYS A 111 -32.83 -12.14 0.52
N ALA A 112 -33.05 -10.95 -0.05
CA ALA A 112 -34.38 -10.55 -0.52
C ALA A 112 -34.89 -11.45 -1.65
N TYR A 113 -34.04 -11.73 -2.65
CA TYR A 113 -34.36 -12.62 -3.77
C TYR A 113 -34.64 -14.06 -3.32
N ASP A 114 -33.80 -14.63 -2.46
CA ASP A 114 -33.96 -15.98 -1.95
C ASP A 114 -35.23 -16.14 -1.13
N ASN A 115 -35.55 -15.16 -0.28
CA ASN A 115 -36.80 -15.14 0.48
C ASN A 115 -38.02 -15.05 -0.44
N TRP A 116 -38.00 -14.16 -1.45
CA TRP A 116 -39.07 -14.08 -2.43
C TRP A 116 -39.23 -15.39 -3.23
N LYS A 117 -38.12 -16.01 -3.65
CA LYS A 117 -38.11 -17.28 -4.37
C LYS A 117 -38.68 -18.43 -3.51
N LYS A 118 -38.38 -18.44 -2.22
CA LYS A 118 -38.98 -19.38 -1.25
C LYS A 118 -40.49 -19.15 -1.12
N LEU A 119 -40.91 -17.92 -0.85
CA LEU A 119 -42.32 -17.57 -0.64
C LEU A 119 -43.19 -17.75 -1.89
N SER A 120 -42.64 -17.51 -3.08
CA SER A 120 -43.35 -17.71 -4.36
C SER A 120 -43.53 -19.19 -4.71
N GLY A 121 -42.75 -20.08 -4.10
CA GLY A 121 -42.89 -21.53 -4.15
C GLY A 121 -43.82 -22.11 -3.07
N GLU A 122 -44.13 -21.35 -2.01
CA GLU A 122 -44.99 -21.79 -0.91
C GLU A 122 -46.46 -21.37 -1.11
N THR A 123 -47.38 -22.26 -0.73
CA THR A 123 -48.83 -22.01 -0.76
C THR A 123 -49.45 -22.24 0.61
N ILE A 124 -50.34 -21.34 1.01
CA ILE A 124 -51.22 -21.52 2.17
C ILE A 124 -52.66 -21.77 1.72
N LEU A 125 -53.46 -22.38 2.60
CA LEU A 125 -54.91 -22.48 2.43
C LEU A 125 -55.56 -21.30 3.16
N VAL A 126 -56.36 -20.52 2.45
CA VAL A 126 -57.16 -19.43 3.02
C VAL A 126 -58.64 -19.71 2.82
N HIS A 127 -59.45 -19.34 3.81
CA HIS A 127 -60.90 -19.37 3.71
C HIS A 127 -61.35 -18.20 2.83
N ALA A 128 -62.15 -18.51 1.81
CA ALA A 128 -62.70 -17.55 0.86
C ALA A 128 -64.20 -17.76 0.72
N TRP A 129 -64.92 -16.74 0.27
CA TRP A 129 -66.37 -16.81 0.02
C TRP A 129 -66.65 -16.70 -1.47
N ASP A 130 -67.57 -17.52 -1.97
CA ASP A 130 -68.06 -17.41 -3.34
C ASP A 130 -69.06 -16.24 -3.48
N GLU A 131 -69.54 -16.00 -4.71
CA GLU A 131 -70.50 -14.94 -5.02
C GLU A 131 -71.88 -15.11 -4.34
N HIS A 132 -72.14 -16.28 -3.76
CA HIS A 132 -73.37 -16.63 -3.03
C HIS A 132 -73.15 -16.65 -1.50
N GLY A 133 -71.95 -16.32 -1.01
CA GLY A 133 -71.60 -16.28 0.40
C GLY A 133 -71.24 -17.64 1.03
N ASN A 134 -71.00 -18.69 0.23
CA ASN A 134 -70.53 -19.98 0.75
C ASN A 134 -69.02 -19.98 0.93
N GLU A 135 -68.54 -20.53 2.04
CA GLU A 135 -67.13 -20.65 2.36
C GLU A 135 -66.47 -21.83 1.62
N TYR A 136 -65.26 -21.61 1.10
CA TYR A 136 -64.41 -22.64 0.51
C TYR A 136 -62.93 -22.37 0.82
N LEU A 137 -62.09 -23.40 0.67
CA LEU A 137 -60.65 -23.28 0.83
C LEU A 137 -59.98 -22.97 -0.51
N LYS A 138 -59.18 -21.90 -0.55
CA LYS A 138 -58.40 -21.49 -1.72
C LYS A 138 -56.91 -21.64 -1.41
N GLN A 139 -56.15 -22.22 -2.33
CA GLN A 139 -54.69 -22.14 -2.29
C GLN A 139 -54.24 -20.75 -2.73
N GLN A 140 -53.47 -20.07 -1.88
CA GLN A 140 -52.90 -18.75 -2.15
C GLN A 140 -51.38 -18.85 -1.98
N ARG A 141 -50.62 -18.39 -2.97
CA ARG A 141 -49.16 -18.25 -2.85
C ARG A 141 -48.81 -17.13 -1.89
N LEU A 142 -47.73 -17.29 -1.12
CA LEU A 142 -47.27 -16.27 -0.18
C LEU A 142 -46.59 -15.08 -0.85
N ALA A 143 -46.08 -15.26 -2.07
CA ALA A 143 -45.63 -14.17 -2.95
C ALA A 143 -46.07 -14.42 -4.40
N ASP A 144 -46.34 -13.35 -5.15
CA ASP A 144 -46.65 -13.46 -6.58
C ASP A 144 -45.36 -13.67 -7.38
N PRO A 145 -45.21 -14.82 -8.09
CA PRO A 145 -44.05 -15.07 -8.95
C PRO A 145 -43.97 -14.12 -10.16
N ASN A 146 -45.06 -13.44 -10.51
CA ASN A 146 -45.14 -12.53 -11.64
C ASN A 146 -45.18 -11.04 -11.22
N ASP A 147 -44.93 -10.73 -9.94
CA ASP A 147 -44.88 -9.34 -9.48
C ASP A 147 -43.82 -8.56 -10.27
N PRO A 148 -44.19 -7.51 -11.03
CA PRO A 148 -43.22 -6.71 -11.78
C PRO A 148 -42.21 -5.99 -10.86
N ASN A 149 -42.49 -5.89 -9.56
CA ASN A 149 -41.61 -5.31 -8.55
C ASN A 149 -40.88 -6.37 -7.70
N ALA A 150 -40.93 -7.65 -8.07
CA ALA A 150 -40.20 -8.70 -7.39
C ALA A 150 -38.69 -8.38 -7.29
N PRO A 151 -38.01 -8.77 -6.19
CA PRO A 151 -36.56 -8.67 -6.11
C PRO A 151 -35.92 -9.35 -7.32
N LYS A 152 -34.94 -8.67 -7.93
CA LYS A 152 -34.19 -9.21 -9.06
C LYS A 152 -33.12 -10.17 -8.57
N ASP A 153 -32.76 -11.13 -9.40
CA ASP A 153 -31.58 -11.96 -9.16
C ASP A 153 -30.35 -11.04 -9.05
N PRO A 154 -29.62 -11.05 -7.92
CA PRO A 154 -28.47 -10.19 -7.72
C PRO A 154 -27.26 -10.60 -8.58
N GLY A 155 -27.27 -11.77 -9.20
CA GLY A 155 -26.16 -12.28 -10.00
C GLY A 155 -24.97 -12.73 -9.13
N ILE A 156 -23.77 -12.66 -9.72
CA ILE A 156 -22.52 -13.10 -9.09
C ILE A 156 -22.09 -12.08 -8.04
N GLU A 157 -21.58 -12.58 -6.92
CA GLU A 157 -21.00 -11.75 -5.85
C GLU A 157 -19.83 -10.90 -6.39
N PRO A 158 -19.77 -9.59 -6.09
CA PRO A 158 -18.67 -8.74 -6.51
C PRO A 158 -17.36 -9.17 -5.82
N SER A 159 -16.35 -9.52 -6.62
CA SER A 159 -15.06 -10.04 -6.13
C SER A 159 -13.86 -9.15 -6.46
N GLY A 160 -14.08 -7.98 -7.07
CA GLY A 160 -12.99 -7.07 -7.39
C GLY A 160 -13.45 -5.75 -7.98
N PHE A 161 -12.56 -4.78 -7.89
CA PHE A 161 -12.70 -3.44 -8.44
C PHE A 161 -11.45 -3.14 -9.26
N GLU A 162 -11.67 -2.60 -10.45
CA GLU A 162 -10.60 -2.15 -11.32
C GLU A 162 -10.88 -0.71 -11.75
N TYR A 163 -9.89 0.15 -11.58
CA TYR A 163 -9.96 1.56 -11.88
C TYR A 163 -8.73 1.98 -12.69
N TYR A 164 -9.02 2.64 -13.79
CA TYR A 164 -8.02 3.25 -14.66
C TYR A 164 -8.31 4.74 -14.74
N HIS A 165 -7.32 5.56 -14.41
CA HIS A 165 -7.32 6.98 -14.73
C HIS A 165 -6.26 7.25 -15.78
N ASP A 166 -6.70 7.45 -17.02
CA ASP A 166 -5.83 7.82 -18.16
C ASP A 166 -6.08 9.27 -18.58
N GLY A 167 -5.95 10.18 -17.61
CA GLY A 167 -6.06 11.63 -17.86
C GLY A 167 -4.79 12.21 -18.48
N ASP A 168 -4.92 13.39 -19.10
CA ASP A 168 -3.81 14.17 -19.63
C ASP A 168 -2.94 14.70 -18.46
N GLY A 169 -1.75 14.14 -18.23
CA GLY A 169 -0.80 14.62 -17.21
C GLY A 169 -0.07 13.51 -16.42
N THR A 170 0.49 13.88 -15.26
CA THR A 170 1.19 13.03 -14.26
C THR A 170 0.24 12.24 -13.34
N ASN A 171 -1.04 12.10 -13.73
CA ASN A 171 -2.07 11.46 -12.90
C ASN A 171 -2.50 10.10 -13.47
N LYS A 172 -1.57 9.39 -14.09
CA LYS A 172 -1.87 8.07 -14.66
C LYS A 172 -1.80 7.04 -13.54
N VAL A 173 -2.94 6.49 -13.15
CA VAL A 173 -3.00 5.46 -12.10
C VAL A 173 -3.83 4.27 -12.56
N HIS A 174 -3.28 3.08 -12.38
CA HIS A 174 -4.03 1.83 -12.39
C HIS A 174 -4.16 1.34 -10.96
N ASN A 175 -5.40 1.09 -10.55
CA ASN A 175 -5.72 0.51 -9.25
C ASN A 175 -6.57 -0.74 -9.50
N SER A 176 -6.15 -1.86 -8.94
CA SER A 176 -6.86 -3.12 -8.98
C SER A 176 -6.92 -3.72 -7.58
N THR A 177 -8.11 -3.98 -7.08
CA THR A 177 -8.32 -4.72 -5.82
C THR A 177 -9.19 -5.94 -6.09
N GLN A 178 -8.77 -7.09 -5.60
CA GLN A 178 -9.56 -8.32 -5.56
C GLN A 178 -9.86 -8.67 -4.11
N THR A 179 -11.06 -9.17 -3.85
CA THR A 179 -11.50 -9.56 -2.50
C THR A 179 -12.27 -10.86 -2.53
N THR A 180 -12.09 -11.66 -1.48
CA THR A 180 -12.92 -12.86 -1.26
C THR A 180 -13.61 -12.77 0.09
N PHE A 181 -14.83 -13.32 0.16
CA PHE A 181 -15.63 -13.39 1.38
C PHE A 181 -15.93 -14.85 1.73
N ASP A 182 -16.14 -15.11 3.02
CA ASP A 182 -16.62 -16.41 3.50
C ASP A 182 -18.15 -16.53 3.43
N SER A 183 -18.68 -17.64 3.91
CA SER A 183 -20.14 -17.90 3.92
C SER A 183 -20.93 -16.97 4.83
N ASP A 184 -20.28 -16.36 5.81
CA ASP A 184 -20.90 -15.45 6.78
C ASP A 184 -20.77 -13.97 6.33
N GLY A 185 -20.10 -13.73 5.19
CA GLY A 185 -19.90 -12.41 4.62
C GLY A 185 -18.69 -11.66 5.19
N HIS A 186 -17.80 -12.35 5.90
CA HIS A 186 -16.54 -11.79 6.36
C HIS A 186 -15.48 -11.87 5.26
N MET A 187 -14.70 -10.81 5.08
CA MET A 187 -13.61 -10.81 4.11
C MET A 187 -12.56 -11.83 4.54
N LYS A 188 -12.14 -12.71 3.63
CA LYS A 188 -11.07 -13.70 3.84
C LYS A 188 -9.74 -13.23 3.29
N SER A 189 -9.76 -12.54 2.16
CA SER A 189 -8.54 -12.02 1.57
C SER A 189 -8.80 -10.77 0.76
N SER A 190 -7.80 -9.91 0.68
CA SER A 190 -7.73 -8.79 -0.25
C SER A 190 -6.37 -8.78 -0.94
N ASP A 191 -6.37 -8.41 -2.22
CA ASP A 191 -5.17 -8.30 -3.04
C ASP A 191 -5.26 -7.01 -3.84
N THR A 192 -4.42 -6.03 -3.50
CA THR A 192 -4.46 -4.68 -4.08
C THR A 192 -3.15 -4.37 -4.78
N THR A 193 -3.26 -3.88 -6.00
CA THR A 193 -2.14 -3.36 -6.78
C THR A 193 -2.44 -1.94 -7.20
N ILE A 194 -1.50 -1.04 -6.94
CA ILE A 194 -1.54 0.37 -7.36
C ILE A 194 -0.26 0.64 -8.14
N ASP A 195 -0.42 1.14 -9.36
CA ASP A 195 0.65 1.36 -10.32
C ASP A 195 0.50 2.76 -10.93
N ASP A 196 1.55 3.57 -10.88
CA ASP A 196 1.61 4.89 -11.54
C ASP A 196 1.84 4.77 -13.06
N MET A 197 1.79 3.54 -13.58
CA MET A 197 2.03 3.12 -14.95
C MET A 197 3.42 3.48 -15.48
N ASN A 198 3.66 4.75 -15.79
CA ASN A 198 4.86 5.22 -16.47
C ASN A 198 5.86 5.91 -15.54
N GLY A 199 5.48 6.25 -14.31
CA GLY A 199 6.41 6.81 -13.31
C GLY A 199 7.30 5.74 -12.65
N GLY A 200 6.93 4.48 -12.80
CA GLY A 200 7.64 3.30 -12.34
C GLY A 200 7.46 3.03 -10.85
N LEU A 201 6.54 3.71 -10.16
CA LEU A 201 6.13 3.41 -8.79
C LEU A 201 5.04 2.35 -8.82
N LYS A 202 5.24 1.31 -8.01
CA LYS A 202 4.31 0.21 -7.89
C LYS A 202 4.21 -0.21 -6.45
N TYR A 203 2.98 -0.43 -6.02
CA TYR A 203 2.63 -0.90 -4.70
C TYR A 203 1.76 -2.14 -4.85
N HIS A 204 2.04 -3.13 -4.02
CA HIS A 204 1.24 -4.33 -3.96
C HIS A 204 1.08 -4.74 -2.50
N GLU A 205 -0.18 -4.91 -2.08
CA GLU A 205 -0.54 -5.38 -0.74
C GLU A 205 -1.46 -6.58 -0.87
N HIS A 206 -1.13 -7.64 -0.15
CA HIS A 206 -1.98 -8.81 0.02
C HIS A 206 -2.30 -8.98 1.50
N THR A 207 -3.58 -9.10 1.85
CA THR A 207 -4.01 -9.37 3.23
C THR A 207 -4.86 -10.63 3.29
N ASP A 208 -4.48 -11.56 4.17
CA ASP A 208 -5.29 -12.69 4.58
C ASP A 208 -5.93 -12.38 5.93
N HIS A 209 -7.23 -12.60 6.05
CA HIS A 209 -8.03 -12.39 7.26
C HIS A 209 -8.45 -13.73 7.86
N TRP A 210 -8.46 -13.77 9.19
CA TRP A 210 -8.83 -14.91 10.00
C TRP A 210 -9.78 -14.48 11.12
N ASP A 211 -10.17 -15.44 11.96
CA ASP A 211 -11.03 -15.22 13.11
C ASP A 211 -10.42 -14.21 14.11
N ASP A 212 -11.27 -13.67 14.98
CA ASP A 212 -10.89 -12.77 16.09
C ASP A 212 -10.19 -11.47 15.67
N ASN A 213 -10.46 -10.99 14.44
CA ASN A 213 -9.79 -9.84 13.83
C ASN A 213 -8.29 -10.05 13.59
N SER A 214 -7.87 -11.32 13.47
CA SER A 214 -6.50 -11.66 13.11
C SER A 214 -6.30 -11.50 11.60
N TYR A 215 -5.13 -11.04 11.19
CA TYR A 215 -4.80 -10.91 9.77
C TYR A 215 -3.29 -10.94 9.54
N THR A 216 -2.90 -11.27 8.32
CA THR A 216 -1.53 -11.15 7.83
C THR A 216 -1.54 -10.30 6.56
N THR A 217 -0.88 -9.16 6.61
CA THR A 217 -0.67 -8.28 5.45
C THR A 217 0.77 -8.39 4.98
N THR A 218 0.95 -8.61 3.68
CA THR A 218 2.25 -8.56 3.01
C THR A 218 2.26 -7.42 2.01
N VAL A 219 3.07 -6.40 2.29
CA VAL A 219 3.37 -5.31 1.36
C VAL A 219 4.64 -5.68 0.59
N THR A 220 4.58 -5.65 -0.74
CA THR A 220 5.76 -5.78 -1.60
C THR A 220 6.17 -4.41 -2.12
N HIS A 221 7.38 -4.00 -1.77
CA HIS A 221 7.94 -2.70 -2.14
C HIS A 221 8.55 -2.74 -3.54
N LEU A 222 8.80 -1.56 -4.10
CA LEU A 222 9.31 -1.41 -5.47
C LEU A 222 10.67 -2.09 -5.69
N ASP A 223 11.54 -2.09 -4.67
CA ASP A 223 12.87 -2.71 -4.73
C ASP A 223 12.83 -4.24 -4.55
N GLY A 224 11.64 -4.82 -4.38
CA GLY A 224 11.41 -6.24 -4.14
C GLY A 224 11.50 -6.66 -2.68
N SER A 225 11.83 -5.74 -1.76
CA SER A 225 11.72 -5.99 -0.32
C SER A 225 10.26 -6.14 0.09
N LYS A 226 10.02 -6.66 1.29
CA LYS A 226 8.68 -6.90 1.81
C LYS A 226 8.55 -6.42 3.25
N THR A 227 7.37 -5.91 3.58
CA THR A 227 6.92 -5.74 4.97
C THR A 227 5.80 -6.74 5.22
N VAL A 228 5.95 -7.58 6.24
CA VAL A 228 4.92 -8.51 6.70
C VAL A 228 4.39 -8.02 8.04
N ILE A 229 3.09 -7.76 8.11
CA ILE A 229 2.36 -7.35 9.31
C ILE A 229 1.46 -8.51 9.73
N GLU A 230 1.71 -9.07 10.90
CA GLU A 230 0.88 -10.13 11.47
C GLU A 230 0.15 -9.59 12.69
N VAL A 231 -1.17 -9.68 12.70
CA VAL A 231 -2.01 -9.33 13.84
C VAL A 231 -2.75 -10.57 14.30
N HIS A 232 -2.67 -10.84 15.60
CA HIS A 232 -3.40 -11.92 16.26
C HIS A 232 -4.27 -11.31 17.37
N GLY A 233 -5.58 -11.38 17.19
CA GLY A 233 -6.55 -10.94 18.19
C GLY A 233 -6.99 -12.07 19.12
N ASP A 234 -7.60 -11.68 20.24
CA ASP A 234 -8.32 -12.55 21.16
C ASP A 234 -9.79 -12.11 21.32
N ASP A 235 -10.61 -12.99 21.89
CA ASP A 235 -12.02 -12.74 22.16
C ASP A 235 -12.29 -11.47 23.01
N ASN A 236 -11.32 -11.12 23.87
CA ASN A 236 -11.38 -9.98 24.77
C ASN A 236 -11.09 -8.65 24.07
N GLY A 237 -10.75 -8.68 22.77
CA GLY A 237 -10.39 -7.50 21.99
C GLY A 237 -8.98 -7.00 22.26
N ASN A 238 -8.11 -7.85 22.81
CA ASN A 238 -6.67 -7.63 22.92
C ASN A 238 -5.93 -8.48 21.88
N GLY A 239 -4.65 -8.22 21.68
CA GLY A 239 -3.87 -9.00 20.74
C GLY A 239 -2.42 -8.57 20.62
N THR A 240 -1.76 -9.16 19.64
CA THR A 240 -0.38 -8.85 19.26
C THR A 240 -0.33 -8.37 17.82
N ARG A 241 0.66 -7.53 17.54
CA ARG A 241 1.03 -7.12 16.19
C ARG A 241 2.52 -7.30 16.04
N ASN A 242 2.96 -7.98 14.99
CA ASN A 242 4.36 -8.09 14.61
C ASN A 242 4.54 -7.47 13.23
N VAL A 243 5.62 -6.70 13.05
CA VAL A 243 6.00 -6.12 11.77
C VAL A 243 7.39 -6.63 11.45
N THR A 244 7.55 -7.31 10.33
CA THR A 244 8.82 -7.89 9.88
C THR A 244 9.19 -7.31 8.53
N ASN A 245 10.36 -6.67 8.45
CA ASN A 245 10.93 -6.16 7.22
C ASN A 245 11.91 -7.19 6.65
N ILE A 246 11.74 -7.52 5.38
CA ILE A 246 12.53 -8.53 4.65
C ILE A 246 13.14 -7.83 3.45
N ASP A 247 14.46 -7.90 3.29
CA ASP A 247 15.13 -7.34 2.13
C ASP A 247 14.79 -8.09 0.83
N LYS A 248 15.21 -7.52 -0.32
CA LYS A 248 15.01 -8.11 -1.65
C LYS A 248 15.63 -9.50 -1.82
N ASP A 249 16.58 -9.89 -0.96
CA ASP A 249 17.27 -11.17 -0.99
C ASP A 249 16.60 -12.21 -0.06
N GLY A 250 15.50 -11.81 0.61
CA GLY A 250 14.69 -12.67 1.46
C GLY A 250 15.18 -12.74 2.91
N LYS A 251 16.09 -11.86 3.33
CA LYS A 251 16.62 -11.84 4.70
C LYS A 251 15.85 -10.83 5.55
N THR A 252 15.47 -11.24 6.75
CA THR A 252 14.93 -10.31 7.76
C THR A 252 15.99 -9.28 8.14
N VAL A 253 15.63 -8.00 7.99
CA VAL A 253 16.48 -6.87 8.36
C VAL A 253 16.00 -6.18 9.62
N ASP A 254 14.71 -6.25 9.94
CA ASP A 254 14.14 -5.62 11.12
C ASP A 254 12.84 -6.35 11.54
N SER A 255 12.56 -6.35 12.83
CA SER A 255 11.34 -6.91 13.42
C SER A 255 10.90 -6.12 14.64
N SER A 256 9.65 -5.64 14.62
CA SER A 256 9.02 -4.95 15.75
C SER A 256 7.83 -5.74 16.27
N SER A 257 7.63 -5.76 17.59
CA SER A 257 6.50 -6.45 18.23
C SER A 257 5.72 -5.50 19.12
N TYR A 258 4.40 -5.63 19.10
CA TYR A 258 3.47 -4.78 19.83
C TYR A 258 2.41 -5.62 20.53
N THR A 259 1.97 -5.16 21.70
CA THR A 259 0.74 -5.62 22.36
C THR A 259 -0.33 -4.56 22.22
N GLY A 260 -1.58 -4.97 22.03
CA GLY A 260 -2.67 -4.03 21.80
C GLY A 260 -3.97 -4.38 22.48
N SER A 261 -4.81 -3.36 22.60
CA SER A 261 -6.19 -3.47 23.11
C SER A 261 -7.13 -2.67 22.21
N GLY A 262 -8.42 -2.99 22.22
CA GLY A 262 -9.43 -2.28 21.43
C GLY A 262 -9.47 -2.67 19.94
N LEU A 263 -9.05 -3.89 19.59
CA LEU A 263 -8.99 -4.39 18.20
C LEU A 263 -10.29 -4.29 17.39
N LYS A 264 -11.44 -4.17 18.07
CA LYS A 264 -12.76 -4.11 17.44
C LYS A 264 -13.16 -2.70 16.98
N THR A 265 -12.44 -1.66 17.39
CA THR A 265 -12.81 -0.27 17.06
C THR A 265 -11.62 0.60 16.71
N ASP A 266 -10.62 0.69 17.59
CA ASP A 266 -9.46 1.57 17.43
C ASP A 266 -8.31 0.91 18.19
N PRO A 267 -7.52 0.06 17.50
CA PRO A 267 -6.47 -0.71 18.13
C PRO A 267 -5.38 0.21 18.70
N LYS A 268 -5.14 0.13 20.00
CA LYS A 268 -4.04 0.85 20.66
C LYS A 268 -2.86 -0.07 20.85
N TRP A 269 -1.85 0.10 20.02
CA TRP A 269 -0.62 -0.68 20.06
C TRP A 269 0.44 -0.06 20.98
N THR A 270 1.03 -0.87 21.84
CA THR A 270 2.18 -0.56 22.68
C THR A 270 3.36 -1.35 22.17
N ASN A 271 4.47 -0.66 21.85
CA ASN A 271 5.70 -1.33 21.45
C ASN A 271 6.25 -2.16 22.62
N ASN A 272 6.55 -3.43 22.36
CA ASN A 272 7.10 -4.35 23.35
C ASN A 272 8.63 -4.25 23.45
N ASP A 273 9.26 -3.50 22.54
CA ASP A 273 10.71 -3.28 22.56
C ASP A 273 11.12 -2.40 23.76
N PRO A 274 11.97 -2.90 24.68
CA PRO A 274 12.50 -2.10 25.77
C PRO A 274 13.48 -0.99 25.32
N ASP A 275 14.03 -1.08 24.10
CA ASP A 275 15.08 -0.20 23.57
C ASP A 275 14.65 0.50 22.27
N ALA A 276 13.51 1.21 22.31
CA ALA A 276 12.88 1.93 21.19
C ALA A 276 13.70 3.08 20.52
N THR A 277 15.02 3.14 20.73
CA THR A 277 15.94 4.10 20.12
C THR A 277 16.87 3.51 19.06
N ASP A 278 16.89 2.18 18.85
CA ASP A 278 17.58 1.57 17.72
C ASP A 278 16.79 1.89 16.44
N THR A 279 17.27 2.89 15.68
CA THR A 279 16.55 3.44 14.53
C THR A 279 17.00 2.90 13.18
N ASP A 280 18.06 2.08 13.13
CA ASP A 280 18.61 1.52 11.90
C ASP A 280 18.66 -0.02 11.86
N GLY A 281 18.31 -0.71 12.96
CA GLY A 281 18.12 -2.16 12.99
C GLY A 281 19.41 -2.97 13.00
N ASP A 282 20.55 -2.37 13.35
CA ASP A 282 21.84 -3.07 13.43
C ASP A 282 22.08 -3.81 14.77
N GLY A 283 21.18 -3.62 15.74
CA GLY A 283 21.23 -4.27 17.05
C GLY A 283 22.24 -3.64 18.02
N LYS A 284 22.65 -2.38 17.81
CA LYS A 284 23.48 -1.61 18.75
C LYS A 284 22.84 -0.30 19.16
N ASP A 285 23.12 0.10 20.41
CA ASP A 285 22.72 1.37 20.99
C ASP A 285 23.27 2.58 20.18
N ASP A 286 22.36 3.32 19.53
CA ASP A 286 22.58 4.63 18.87
C ASP A 286 23.02 5.75 19.82
N LYS A 287 23.32 5.47 21.09
CA LYS A 287 23.64 6.48 22.10
C LYS A 287 24.95 7.25 21.83
N ASN A 288 25.75 6.88 20.82
CA ASN A 288 27.06 7.49 20.58
C ASN A 288 27.47 7.70 19.11
N ASP A 289 26.57 7.66 18.13
CA ASP A 289 26.96 7.96 16.74
C ASP A 289 26.67 9.44 16.36
N PRO A 290 27.69 10.29 16.13
CA PRO A 290 27.49 11.66 15.69
C PRO A 290 27.12 11.78 14.20
N GLY A 291 26.76 10.68 13.51
CA GLY A 291 26.47 10.68 12.07
C GLY A 291 25.22 9.93 11.58
N GLY A 292 24.38 9.35 12.45
CA GLY A 292 23.26 8.50 12.03
C GLY A 292 22.10 9.26 11.38
N SER A 293 21.76 8.89 10.14
CA SER A 293 20.61 9.43 9.41
C SER A 293 19.30 9.09 10.13
N GLN A 294 18.62 10.11 10.65
CA GLN A 294 17.32 10.01 11.29
C GLN A 294 16.21 9.74 10.26
N HIS A 295 16.07 8.52 9.76
CA HIS A 295 14.90 8.13 8.97
C HIS A 295 14.38 6.76 9.42
N SER A 296 13.77 6.71 10.61
CA SER A 296 12.78 5.68 10.91
C SER A 296 11.43 6.16 10.36
N SER A 297 10.92 5.44 9.35
CA SER A 297 9.59 5.66 8.79
C SER A 297 8.74 4.41 9.03
N THR A 298 8.55 4.01 10.30
CA THR A 298 7.58 2.96 10.65
C THR A 298 6.16 3.52 10.84
N GLY A 299 5.90 4.74 10.36
CA GLY A 299 4.57 5.33 10.25
C GLY A 299 3.74 4.68 9.13
N VAL A 300 3.53 3.36 9.18
CA VAL A 300 2.43 2.73 8.45
C VAL A 300 1.17 3.08 9.24
N GLY A 301 0.42 4.06 8.73
CA GLY A 301 -0.79 4.57 9.36
C GLY A 301 -1.81 3.46 9.58
N SER A 302 -1.91 2.98 10.82
CA SER A 302 -3.03 2.16 11.27
C SER A 302 -4.06 3.07 11.94
N GLN A 303 -5.10 3.44 11.20
CA GLN A 303 -6.41 3.66 11.80
C GLN A 303 -7.36 2.74 11.05
N ALA A 304 -7.89 1.76 11.77
CA ALA A 304 -9.09 1.03 11.38
C ALA A 304 -10.31 1.80 11.88
#